data_AF-A0A9X1M1R9-F1
#
_entry.id   AF-A0A9X1M1R9-F1
#
_cell.length_a   1.000
_cell.length_b   1.000
_cell.length_c   1.000
_cell.angle_alpha   90.00
_cell.angle_beta   90.00
_cell.angle_gamma   90.00
#
_symmetry.space_group_name_H-M   'P 1'
#
loop_
_entity.id
_entity.type
_entity.pdbx_description
1 polymer ?
#
loop_
_entity_poly.entity_id
_entity_poly.type
_entity_poly.pdbx_seq_one_letter_code
_entity_poly.pdbx_strand_id
1 'polypeptide(L)'
;MSIDPHVALQSLMAALEEHLTAAARRRGDKDPVVEAAYLAVADAFEVYEEVLYDAYGEVTPLEIYEDDEEDFDGTGEFEDKSPGANERSAGVQPGT
;
A
#
# COMPACT_ATOMS: atom_id res chain seq x y z
N MET A 1 9.25 -29.23 -2.50
CA MET A 1 10.22 -29.09 -3.60
C MET A 1 10.40 -27.59 -3.75
N SER A 2 11.53 -27.06 -3.29
CA SER A 2 11.78 -25.62 -3.40
C SER A 2 12.07 -25.30 -4.87
N ILE A 3 11.50 -24.20 -5.38
CA ILE A 3 11.75 -23.70 -6.74
C ILE A 3 13.22 -23.25 -6.81
N ASP A 4 13.86 -23.37 -7.98
CA ASP A 4 15.20 -22.82 -8.17
C ASP A 4 15.14 -21.27 -8.12
N PRO A 5 15.98 -20.58 -7.32
CA PRO A 5 15.99 -19.12 -7.23
C PRO A 5 16.11 -18.41 -8.58
N HIS A 6 16.83 -18.99 -9.55
CA HIS A 6 16.89 -18.44 -10.90
C HIS A 6 15.54 -18.51 -11.61
N VAL A 7 14.77 -19.59 -11.41
CA VAL A 7 13.43 -19.70 -12.01
C VAL A 7 12.48 -18.67 -11.40
N ALA A 8 12.50 -18.50 -10.08
CA ALA A 8 11.70 -17.47 -9.41
C ALA A 8 12.09 -16.06 -9.90
N LEU A 9 13.39 -15.78 -10.03
CA LEU A 9 13.89 -14.52 -10.57
C LEU A 9 13.44 -14.27 -12.02
N GLN A 10 13.44 -15.29 -12.88
CA GLN A 10 12.94 -15.14 -14.25
C GLN A 10 11.44 -14.83 -14.27
N SER A 11 10.65 -15.44 -13.39
CA SER A 11 9.22 -15.12 -13.26
C SER A 11 9.00 -13.68 -12.81
N LEU A 12 9.77 -13.19 -11.84
CA LEU A 12 9.72 -11.79 -11.40
C LEU A 12 10.09 -10.83 -12.55
N MET A 13 11.16 -11.11 -13.28
CA MET A 13 11.56 -10.30 -14.44
C MET A 13 10.45 -10.25 -15.51
N ALA A 14 9.82 -11.38 -15.81
CA ALA A 14 8.71 -11.43 -16.76
C ALA A 14 7.50 -10.59 -16.29
N ALA A 15 7.13 -10.68 -15.01
CA ALA A 15 6.06 -9.87 -14.44
C ALA A 15 6.37 -8.36 -14.54
N LEU A 16 7.61 -7.95 -14.29
CA LEU A 16 8.06 -6.56 -14.44
C LEU A 16 7.96 -6.08 -15.90
N GLU A 17 8.33 -6.91 -16.87
CA GLU A 17 8.22 -6.59 -18.29
C GLU A 17 6.75 -6.47 -18.74
N GLU A 18 5.88 -7.33 -18.24
CA GLU A 18 4.44 -7.28 -18.48
C GLU A 18 3.81 -6.02 -17.86
N HIS A 19 4.17 -5.68 -16.62
CA HIS A 19 3.75 -4.45 -15.96
C HIS A 19 4.18 -3.20 -16.74
N LEU A 20 5.44 -3.15 -17.20
CA LEU A 20 5.91 -2.06 -18.06
C LEU A 20 5.11 -1.98 -19.37
N THR A 21 4.81 -3.11 -19.98
CA THR A 21 4.01 -3.19 -21.21
C THR A 21 2.58 -2.70 -21.00
N ALA A 22 1.96 -3.06 -19.87
CA ALA A 22 0.64 -2.59 -19.47
C ALA A 22 0.65 -1.08 -19.26
N ALA A 23 1.60 -0.57 -18.48
CA ALA A 23 1.75 0.86 -18.19
C ALA A 23 1.94 1.69 -19.46
N ALA A 24 2.74 1.20 -20.42
CA ALA A 24 2.97 1.86 -21.71
C ALA A 24 1.72 1.90 -22.61
N ARG A 25 0.76 0.99 -22.41
CA ARG A 25 -0.47 0.88 -23.21
C ARG A 25 -1.71 1.40 -22.50
N ARG A 26 -1.55 1.93 -21.29
CA ARG A 26 -2.68 2.28 -20.40
C ARG A 26 -3.66 3.23 -21.07
N ARG A 27 -4.95 2.97 -20.88
CA ARG A 27 -6.06 3.81 -21.37
C ARG A 27 -6.75 4.47 -20.18
N GLY A 28 -6.29 5.65 -19.83
CA GLY A 28 -6.82 6.43 -18.70
C GLY A 28 -6.04 6.20 -17.40
N ASP A 29 -6.51 6.83 -16.33
CA ASP A 29 -5.78 6.90 -15.05
C ASP A 29 -5.96 5.65 -14.17
N LYS A 30 -7.02 4.87 -14.40
CA LYS A 30 -7.31 3.60 -13.71
C LYS A 30 -7.49 2.47 -14.72
N ASP A 31 -6.38 2.00 -15.28
CA ASP A 31 -6.41 0.88 -16.22
C ASP A 31 -6.32 -0.44 -15.44
N PRO A 32 -7.36 -1.30 -15.47
CA PRO A 32 -7.38 -2.55 -14.71
C PRO A 32 -6.28 -3.54 -15.15
N VAL A 33 -5.75 -3.39 -16.37
CA VAL A 33 -4.63 -4.23 -16.84
C VAL A 33 -3.34 -3.84 -16.13
N VAL A 34 -3.15 -2.55 -15.82
CA VAL A 34 -1.99 -2.07 -15.07
C VAL A 34 -2.07 -2.53 -13.62
N GLU A 35 -3.25 -2.41 -13.00
CA GLU A 35 -3.51 -2.88 -11.64
C GLU A 35 -3.29 -4.39 -11.50
N ALA A 36 -3.84 -5.19 -12.41
CA ALA A 36 -3.61 -6.63 -12.41
C ALA A 36 -2.12 -7.00 -12.59
N ALA A 37 -1.40 -6.28 -13.45
CA ALA A 37 0.02 -6.50 -13.65
C ALA A 37 0.86 -6.04 -12.44
N TYR A 38 0.43 -5.00 -11.73
CA TYR A 38 1.04 -4.58 -10.46
C TYR A 38 0.95 -5.68 -9.40
N LEU A 39 -0.25 -6.26 -9.20
CA LEU A 39 -0.45 -7.38 -8.29
C LEU A 39 0.38 -8.60 -8.68
N ALA A 40 0.46 -8.91 -9.98
CA ALA A 40 1.29 -10.01 -10.47
C ALA A 40 2.79 -9.82 -10.18
N VAL A 41 3.29 -8.58 -10.17
CA VAL A 41 4.66 -8.28 -9.76
C VAL A 41 4.85 -8.54 -8.27
N ALA A 42 3.90 -8.10 -7.42
CA ALA A 42 3.95 -8.33 -5.99
C ALA A 42 4.01 -9.83 -5.67
N ASP A 43 3.07 -10.62 -6.22
CA ASP A 43 3.02 -12.08 -6.04
C ASP A 43 4.34 -12.75 -6.48
N ALA A 44 4.88 -12.37 -7.65
CA ALA A 44 6.11 -12.94 -8.16
C ALA A 44 7.33 -12.55 -7.31
N PHE A 45 7.32 -11.36 -6.71
CA PHE A 45 8.37 -10.89 -5.82
C PHE A 45 8.35 -11.64 -4.49
N GLU A 46 7.19 -11.89 -3.88
CA GLU A 46 7.08 -12.70 -2.66
C GLU A 46 7.67 -14.10 -2.83
N VAL A 47 7.35 -14.76 -3.95
CA VAL A 47 7.90 -16.09 -4.27
C VAL A 47 9.42 -16.03 -4.45
N TYR A 48 9.93 -14.97 -5.08
CA TYR A 48 11.38 -14.79 -5.22
C TYR A 48 12.07 -14.58 -3.87
N GLU A 49 11.53 -13.73 -3.00
CA GLU A 49 12.07 -13.49 -1.65
C GLU A 49 12.08 -14.77 -0.81
N GLU A 50 10.98 -15.53 -0.80
CA GLU A 50 10.90 -16.80 -0.07
C GLU A 50 11.99 -17.77 -0.54
N VAL A 51 12.10 -17.97 -1.85
CA VAL A 51 13.06 -18.91 -2.44
C VAL A 51 14.50 -18.42 -2.27
N LEU A 52 14.75 -17.11 -2.35
CA LEU A 52 16.07 -16.51 -2.11
C LEU A 52 16.52 -16.73 -0.66
N TYR A 53 15.61 -16.51 0.29
CA TYR A 53 15.86 -16.73 1.70
C TYR A 53 16.09 -18.22 2.01
N ASP A 54 15.28 -19.11 1.46
CA ASP A 54 15.44 -20.56 1.63
C ASP A 54 16.79 -21.07 1.09
N ALA A 55 17.24 -20.53 -0.04
CA ALA A 55 18.45 -20.99 -0.71
C ALA A 55 19.73 -20.40 -0.11
N TYR A 56 19.71 -19.14 0.32
CA TYR A 56 20.93 -18.40 0.69
C TYR A 56 20.86 -17.69 2.05
N GLY A 57 19.69 -17.62 2.68
CA GLY A 57 19.48 -16.88 3.93
C GLY A 57 19.54 -15.36 3.76
N GLU A 58 19.31 -14.87 2.54
CA GLU A 58 19.39 -13.46 2.16
C GLU A 58 17.99 -12.93 1.80
N VAL A 59 17.80 -11.62 1.96
CA VAL A 59 16.58 -10.88 1.57
C VAL A 59 16.96 -9.63 0.80
N THR A 60 16.06 -9.13 -0.05
CA THR A 60 16.32 -7.88 -0.77
C THR A 60 15.92 -6.65 0.09
N PRO A 61 16.47 -5.46 -0.20
CA PRO A 61 16.06 -4.23 0.48
C PRO A 61 14.74 -3.64 -0.08
N LEU A 62 13.89 -4.46 -0.71
CA LEU A 62 12.65 -4.05 -1.34
C LEU A 62 11.46 -4.46 -0.48
N GLU A 63 10.39 -3.67 -0.53
CA GLU A 63 9.15 -3.93 0.21
C GLU A 63 7.95 -3.79 -0.74
N ILE A 64 6.93 -4.61 -0.54
CA ILE A 64 5.63 -4.49 -1.24
C ILE A 64 4.78 -3.51 -0.45
N TYR A 65 4.20 -2.54 -1.15
CA TYR A 65 3.16 -1.69 -0.56
C TYR A 65 1.81 -2.37 -0.74
N GLU A 66 1.20 -2.76 0.37
CA GLU A 66 -0.23 -3.08 0.41
C GLU A 66 -0.98 -1.76 0.28
N ASP A 67 -1.62 -1.53 -0.88
CA ASP A 67 -2.49 -0.39 -1.05
C ASP A 67 -3.78 -0.71 -0.26
N ASP A 68 -3.93 -0.10 0.92
CA ASP A 68 -5.14 -0.12 1.73
C ASP A 68 -6.29 0.58 0.95
N GLU A 69 -6.83 -0.05 -0.10
CA GLU A 69 -7.95 0.49 -0.89
C GLU A 69 -9.33 0.32 -0.19
N GLU A 70 -9.37 0.03 1.11
CA GLU A 70 -10.61 -0.06 1.90
C GLU A 70 -10.63 0.93 3.08
N ASP A 71 -10.45 2.23 2.85
CA ASP A 71 -10.88 3.25 3.84
C ASP A 71 -11.26 4.61 3.19
N PHE A 72 -12.09 4.57 2.15
CA PHE A 72 -12.86 5.74 1.73
C PHE A 72 -14.33 5.58 2.12
N ASP A 73 -14.60 5.55 3.43
CA ASP A 73 -15.93 5.84 3.94
C ASP A 73 -16.13 7.36 3.95
N GLY A 74 -16.70 7.89 2.86
CA GLY A 74 -17.03 9.31 2.75
C GLY A 74 -18.08 9.79 3.77
N THR A 75 -17.70 9.94 5.04
CA THR A 75 -18.49 10.62 6.08
C THR A 75 -17.76 11.87 6.56
N GLY A 76 -17.61 12.83 5.65
CA GLY A 76 -17.33 14.21 6.03
C GLY A 76 -18.50 14.79 6.81
N GLU A 77 -18.59 14.50 8.10
CA GLU A 77 -19.50 15.21 9.02
C GLU A 77 -18.89 16.58 9.33
N PHE A 78 -19.19 17.56 8.49
CA PHE A 78 -19.05 18.97 8.81
C PHE A 78 -20.07 19.34 9.90
N GLU A 79 -19.77 19.06 11.17
CA GLU A 79 -20.47 19.73 12.27
C GLU A 79 -19.99 21.20 12.37
N ASP A 80 -20.59 22.05 11.55
CA ASP A 80 -20.67 23.49 11.80
C ASP A 80 -21.54 23.72 13.04
N LYS A 81 -20.92 23.95 14.20
CA LYS A 81 -21.57 24.61 15.33
C LYS A 81 -20.77 25.82 15.77
N SER A 82 -21.23 26.97 15.29
CA SER A 82 -20.84 28.33 15.67
C SER A 82 -20.58 28.53 17.18
N PRO A 83 -19.69 29.47 17.55
CA PRO A 83 -19.35 29.76 18.93
C PRO A 83 -20.48 30.56 19.60
N GLY A 84 -21.23 29.90 20.48
CA GLY A 84 -22.21 30.55 21.34
C GLY A 84 -21.54 31.27 22.50
N ALA A 85 -21.46 32.59 22.42
CA ALA A 85 -20.95 33.45 23.47
C ALA A 85 -21.84 33.46 24.73
N ASN A 86 -21.16 33.45 25.89
CA ASN A 86 -21.29 34.44 26.99
C ASN A 86 -21.91 34.03 28.33
N GLU A 87 -21.22 34.54 29.38
CA GLU A 87 -21.64 34.82 30.76
C GLU A 87 -21.93 33.59 31.65
N ARG A 88 -21.51 33.51 32.93
CA ARG A 88 -21.32 34.57 33.93
C ARG A 88 -20.59 34.03 35.18
N SER A 89 -19.83 34.94 35.77
CA SER A 89 -19.24 35.09 37.12
C SER A 89 -19.32 34.01 38.22
N ALA A 90 -18.31 34.13 39.09
CA ALA A 90 -18.12 33.62 40.47
C ALA A 90 -17.43 32.25 40.54
N GLY A 91 -16.31 32.06 41.21
CA GLY A 91 -15.55 32.87 42.14
C GLY A 91 -14.64 31.94 42.95
N VAL A 92 -13.62 32.51 43.59
CA VAL A 92 -12.74 31.92 44.61
C VAL A 92 -11.46 31.22 44.11
N GLN A 93 -10.37 31.95 44.28
CA GLN A 93 -8.96 31.56 44.27
C GLN A 93 -8.53 30.91 45.62
N PRO A 94 -7.32 30.34 45.73
CA PRO A 94 -7.00 29.08 46.41
C PRO A 94 -6.51 29.24 47.86
N GLY A 95 -6.27 28.12 48.57
CA GLY A 95 -5.64 28.16 49.90
C GLY A 95 -4.99 26.85 50.36
N THR A 96 -3.65 26.94 50.53
CA THR A 96 -2.69 26.14 51.34
C THR A 96 -2.35 24.71 50.94
#